data_AF-A0A1I4ID35-F1
#
_entry.id   AF-A0A1I4ID35-F1
#
_cell.length_a   1.000
_cell.length_b   1.000
_cell.length_c   1.000
_cell.angle_alpha   90.00
_cell.angle_beta   90.00
_cell.angle_gamma   90.00
#
_symmetry.space_group_name_H-M   'P 1'
#
loop_
_entity.id
_entity.type
_entity.pdbx_description
1 polymer ?
#
loop_
_entity_poly.entity_id
_entity_poly.type
_entity_poly.pdbx_seq_one_letter_code
_entity_poly.pdbx_strand_id
1 'polypeptide(L)'
;GDIIEFKDGTEIHSKRVIGIAGDEISFSDDGKVIRNGEKIEEEYLPEGTVTLPFMKDSYKVPEGSVFVLGDNKNKVQKTTIILINRYHLHFLF
;
A
#
# COMPACT_ATOMS: atom_id res chain seq x y z
N GLY A 1 4.04 -2.46 9.28
CA GLY A 1 3.30 -3.33 8.32
C GLY A 1 4.29 -4.16 7.55
N ASP A 2 3.87 -5.36 7.15
CA ASP A 2 4.72 -6.35 6.47
C ASP A 2 5.19 -5.85 5.10
N ILE A 3 6.36 -6.32 4.66
CA ILE A 3 6.88 -6.05 3.31
C ILE A 3 6.63 -7.30 2.48
N ILE A 4 6.06 -7.10 1.29
CA ILE A 4 5.95 -8.14 0.28
C ILE A 4 6.89 -7.87 -0.88
N GLU A 5 7.52 -8.93 -1.36
CA GLU A 5 8.27 -8.94 -2.60
C GLU A 5 7.58 -9.83 -3.63
N PHE A 6 7.46 -9.32 -4.85
CA PHE A 6 6.92 -10.09 -5.96
C PHE A 6 7.67 -9.76 -7.25
N LYS A 7 7.68 -10.73 -8.16
CA LYS A 7 8.29 -10.57 -9.49
C LYS A 7 7.24 -10.17 -10.51
N ASP A 8 7.57 -9.17 -11.32
CA ASP A 8 6.85 -8.82 -12.54
C ASP A 8 7.85 -8.87 -13.71
N GLY A 9 7.77 -9.92 -14.53
CA GLY A 9 8.80 -10.24 -15.52
C GLY A 9 10.17 -10.48 -14.86
N THR A 10 11.16 -9.65 -15.19
CA THR A 10 12.52 -9.70 -14.63
C THR A 10 12.72 -8.74 -13.46
N GLU A 11 11.73 -7.89 -13.16
CA GLU A 11 11.82 -6.91 -12.07
C GLU A 11 11.31 -7.51 -10.76
N ILE A 12 11.98 -7.15 -9.66
CA ILE A 12 11.53 -7.45 -8.29
C ILE A 12 10.97 -6.16 -7.72
N HIS A 13 9.75 -6.23 -7.21
CA HIS A 13 9.10 -5.11 -6.53
C HIS A 13 8.95 -5.43 -5.05
N SER A 14 9.49 -4.56 -4.21
CA SER A 14 9.26 -4.57 -2.76
C SER A 14 8.21 -3.50 -2.44
N LYS A 15 7.11 -3.90 -1.80
CA LYS A 15 5.99 -3.03 -1.44
C LYS A 15 5.58 -3.29 0.00
N ARG A 16 5.11 -2.27 0.70
CA ARG A 16 4.57 -2.42 2.06
C ARG A 16 3.08 -2.68 2.03
N VAL A 17 2.64 -3.70 2.76
CA VAL A 17 1.23 -3.99 2.97
C VAL A 17 0.65 -2.96 3.93
N ILE A 18 -0.37 -2.27 3.45
CA ILE A 18 -1.11 -1.24 4.19
C ILE A 18 -2.42 -1.83 4.68
N GLY A 19 -3.16 -2.52 3.82
CA GLY A 19 -4.43 -3.16 4.14
C GLY A 19 -4.56 -4.54 3.52
N ILE A 20 -5.30 -5.39 4.21
CA ILE A 20 -5.65 -6.75 3.79
C ILE A 20 -7.15 -6.84 3.48
N ALA A 21 -7.57 -7.97 2.92
CA ALA A 21 -8.98 -8.25 2.63
C ALA A 21 -9.91 -7.85 3.80
N GLY A 22 -10.93 -7.05 3.49
CA GLY A 22 -11.90 -6.53 4.45
C GLY A 22 -11.58 -5.13 4.98
N ASP A 23 -10.32 -4.70 4.94
CA ASP A 23 -9.93 -3.35 5.36
C ASP A 23 -10.54 -2.28 4.43
N GLU A 24 -10.86 -1.13 5.01
CA GLU A 24 -11.24 0.08 4.30
C GLU A 24 -10.08 1.06 4.32
N ILE A 25 -9.60 1.45 3.14
CA ILE A 25 -8.49 2.39 2.95
C ILE A 25 -9.04 3.71 2.44
N SER A 26 -8.76 4.80 3.13
CA SER A 26 -9.09 6.15 2.70
C SER A 26 -7.86 7.06 2.83
N PHE A 27 -8.00 8.29 2.35
CA PHE A 27 -6.93 9.29 2.37
C PHE A 27 -7.47 10.58 2.98
N SER A 28 -6.68 11.20 3.83
CA SER A 28 -6.96 12.54 4.33
C SER A 28 -6.57 13.61 3.30
N ASP A 29 -7.06 14.83 3.50
CA ASP A 29 -6.78 15.98 2.62
C ASP A 29 -5.29 16.32 2.49
N ASP A 30 -4.48 15.97 3.49
CA ASP A 30 -3.01 16.12 3.49
C ASP A 30 -2.28 14.92 2.86
N GLY A 31 -3.01 13.99 2.22
CA GLY A 31 -2.45 12.84 1.50
C GLY A 31 -1.89 11.74 2.40
N LYS A 32 -2.37 11.65 3.65
CA LYS A 32 -2.03 10.55 4.56
C LYS A 32 -3.03 9.41 4.45
N VAL A 33 -2.54 8.21 4.73
CA VAL A 33 -3.30 6.98 4.58
C VAL A 33 -4.06 6.70 5.88
N ILE A 34 -5.34 6.40 5.73
CA ILE A 34 -6.23 6.00 6.82
C ILE A 34 -6.71 4.58 6.52
N ARG A 35 -6.62 3.69 7.50
CA ARG A 35 -7.13 2.32 7.43
C ARG A 35 -8.17 2.12 8.52
N ASN A 36 -9.38 1.71 8.15
CA ASN A 36 -10.50 1.47 9.06
C ASN A 36 -10.79 2.68 9.96
N GLY A 37 -10.59 3.90 9.46
CA GLY A 37 -10.76 5.15 10.22
C GLY A 37 -9.55 5.57 11.06
N GLU A 38 -8.49 4.74 11.14
CA GLU A 38 -7.27 5.05 11.88
C GLU A 38 -6.14 5.49 10.94
N LYS A 39 -5.49 6.60 11.27
CA LYS A 39 -4.32 7.08 10.52
C LYS A 39 -3.16 6.10 10.68
N ILE A 40 -2.57 5.67 9.57
CA ILE A 40 -1.35 4.85 9.60
C ILE A 40 -0.15 5.78 9.72
N GLU A 41 0.70 5.55 10.72
CA GLU A 41 1.99 6.20 10.82
C GLU A 41 3.01 5.53 9.89
N GLU A 42 3.43 6.27 8.87
CA GLU A 42 4.43 5.83 7.90
C GLU A 42 5.83 6.30 8.32
N GLU A 43 6.30 5.90 9.51
CA GLU A 43 7.60 6.31 10.08
C GLU A 43 8.81 5.97 9.18
N TYR A 44 8.64 5.01 8.27
CA TYR A 44 9.65 4.60 7.29
C TYR A 44 9.81 5.59 6.14
N LEU A 45 8.92 6.58 6.01
CA LEU A 45 8.97 7.58 4.94
C LEU A 45 9.66 8.86 5.39
N PRO A 46 10.37 9.56 4.48
CA PRO A 46 10.83 10.90 4.74
C PRO A 46 9.69 11.83 5.15
N GLU A 47 9.96 12.75 6.06
CA GLU A 47 9.02 13.76 6.48
C GLU A 47 8.52 14.57 5.27
N GLY A 48 7.20 14.80 5.21
CA GLY A 48 6.55 15.48 4.08
C GLY A 48 6.28 14.59 2.84
N THR A 49 6.42 13.27 2.95
CA THR A 49 5.95 12.35 1.90
C THR A 49 4.42 12.39 1.83
N VAL A 50 3.90 12.54 0.61
CA VAL A 50 2.47 12.51 0.29
C VAL A 50 2.15 11.26 -0.52
N THR A 51 1.04 10.63 -0.19
CA THR A 51 0.51 9.50 -0.96
C THR A 51 -0.56 10.05 -1.88
N LEU A 52 -0.36 9.90 -3.19
CA LEU A 52 -1.37 10.31 -4.14
C LEU A 52 -2.46 9.22 -4.20
N PRO A 53 -3.70 9.55 -3.80
CA PRO A 53 -4.78 8.59 -3.86
C PRO A 53 -5.11 8.28 -5.33
N PHE A 54 -5.28 7.01 -5.65
CA PHE A 54 -5.86 6.61 -6.93
C PHE A 54 -7.35 6.99 -7.03
N MET A 55 -8.03 7.19 -5.90
CA MET A 55 -9.46 7.49 -5.82
C MET A 55 -9.75 8.48 -4.69
N LYS A 56 -10.73 9.38 -4.89
CA LYS A 56 -11.14 10.33 -3.86
C LYS A 56 -11.90 9.70 -2.69
N ASP A 57 -12.53 8.55 -2.91
CA ASP A 57 -13.35 7.86 -1.93
C ASP A 57 -12.60 6.73 -1.23
N SER A 58 -13.21 6.16 -0.19
CA SER A 58 -12.68 4.98 0.48
C SER A 58 -12.69 3.74 -0.42
N TYR A 59 -11.74 2.85 -0.19
CA TYR A 59 -11.54 1.61 -0.91
C TYR A 59 -11.60 0.43 0.04
N LYS A 60 -12.59 -0.45 -0.15
CA LYS A 60 -12.62 -1.72 0.56
C LYS A 60 -11.76 -2.75 -0.16
N VAL A 61 -10.75 -3.27 0.52
CA VAL A 61 -9.86 -4.29 -0.02
C VAL A 61 -10.63 -5.60 -0.22
N PRO A 62 -10.73 -6.11 -1.46
CA PRO A 62 -11.49 -7.32 -1.73
C PRO A 62 -10.77 -8.57 -1.20
N GLU A 63 -11.52 -9.66 -1.04
CA GLU A 63 -10.95 -10.96 -0.69
C GLU A 63 -9.88 -11.40 -1.70
N GLY A 64 -8.87 -12.13 -1.21
CA GLY A 64 -7.74 -12.59 -2.02
C GLY A 64 -6.83 -11.46 -2.52
N SER A 65 -6.89 -10.27 -1.92
CA SER A 65 -6.12 -9.10 -2.33
C SER A 65 -5.49 -8.38 -1.14
N VAL A 66 -4.44 -7.62 -1.42
CA VAL A 66 -3.82 -6.67 -0.49
C VAL A 66 -3.68 -5.30 -1.13
N PHE A 67 -3.83 -4.26 -0.33
CA PHE A 67 -3.51 -2.89 -0.70
C PHE A 67 -2.10 -2.56 -0.25
N VAL A 68 -1.26 -2.15 -1.20
CA VAL A 68 0.14 -1.85 -0.91
C VAL A 68 0.56 -0.47 -1.39
N LEU A 69 1.57 0.06 -0.71
CA LEU A 69 2.30 1.26 -1.12
C LEU A 69 3.74 0.91 -1.41
N GLY A 70 4.33 1.60 -2.39
CA GLY A 70 5.73 1.40 -2.72
C GLY A 70 6.64 2.29 -1.91
N ASP A 71 7.72 1.69 -1.38
CA ASP A 71 8.86 2.39 -0.79
C ASP A 71 9.69 3.06 -1.90
N ASN A 72 9.14 4.08 -2.55
CA ASN A 72 9.92 4.94 -3.43
C ASN A 72 10.53 6.07 -2.61
N LYS A 73 11.87 6.21 -2.66
CA LYS A 73 12.63 7.31 -2.01
C LYS A 73 12.32 8.71 -2.57
N ASN A 74 11.37 8.83 -3.50
CA ASN A 74 10.87 10.09 -4.01
C ASN A 74 9.66 10.52 -3.17
N LYS A 75 9.42 11.83 -3.01
CA LYS A 75 8.34 12.38 -2.15
C LYS A 75 6.90 12.00 -2.54
N VAL A 76 6.71 11.12 -3.52
CA VAL A 76 5.41 10.72 -4.07
C VAL A 76 5.29 9.19 -4.05
N GLN A 77 4.34 8.68 -3.28
CA GLN A 77 4.01 7.26 -3.28
C GLN A 77 2.95 6.92 -4.32
N LYS A 78 3.09 5.73 -4.93
CA LYS A 78 2.09 5.16 -5.83
C LYS A 78 1.38 4.01 -5.13
N THR A 79 0.06 4.08 -5.10
CA THR A 79 -0.84 3.03 -4.63
C THR A 79 -0.88 1.88 -5.64
N THR A 80 -0.88 0.64 -5.15
CA THR A 80 -1.05 -0.55 -5.99
C THR A 80 -1.89 -1.57 -5.24
N ILE A 81 -2.84 -2.20 -5.92
CA ILE A 81 -3.60 -3.32 -5.39
C ILE A 81 -3.03 -4.59 -6.01
N ILE A 82 -2.73 -5.57 -5.17
CA ILE A 82 -2.13 -6.83 -5.60
C ILE A 82 -3.10 -7.95 -5.27
N LEU A 83 -3.48 -8.70 -6.30
CA LEU A 83 -4.22 -9.95 -6.16
C LEU A 83 -3.25 -11.04 -5.68
N ILE A 84 -3.45 -11.53 -4.47
CA ILE A 84 -2.58 -12.56 -3.84
C ILE A 84 -2.54 -13.81 -4.72
N ASN A 85 -3.66 -14.18 -5.34
CA ASN A 85 -3.75 -15.37 -6.19
C ASN A 85 -3.05 -15.23 -7.56
N ARG A 86 -2.63 -14.01 -7.93
CA ARG A 86 -1.99 -13.74 -9.23
C ARG A 86 -0.47 -13.71 -9.15
N TYR A 87 0.10 -13.48 -7.97
CA TYR A 87 1.54 -13.32 -7.78
C TYR A 87 2.07 -14.29 -6.74
N HIS A 88 3.25 -14.87 -6.99
CA HIS A 88 4.02 -15.53 -5.94
C HIS A 88 4.60 -14.46 -5.01
N LEU A 89 3.88 -14.18 -3.92
CA LEU A 89 4.30 -13.23 -2.89
C LEU A 89 5.27 -13.89 -1.91
N HIS A 90 6.40 -13.27 -1.66
CA HIS A 90 7.25 -13.56 -0.50
C HIS A 90 7.04 -12.48 0.56
N PHE A 91 6.61 -12.89 1.74
CA PHE A 91 6.49 -12.02 2.91
C PHE A 91 7.83 -11.99 3.66
N LEU A 92 8.34 -10.79 3.90
CA LEU A 92 9.50 -10.55 4.75
C LEU A 92 8.98 -10.13 6.13
N PHE A 93 9.30 -10.93 7.15
CA PHE A 93 8.96 -10.68 8.56
C PHE A 93 10.07 -9.89 9.26
#